data_AF-A0A6S7J2B6-F1
#
_entry.id   AF-A0A6S7J2B6-F1
#
_cell.length_a   1.000
_cell.length_b   1.000
_cell.length_c   1.000
_cell.angle_alpha   90.00
_cell.angle_beta   90.00
_cell.angle_gamma   90.00
#
_symmetry.space_group_name_H-M   'P 1'
#
loop_
_entity.id
_entity.type
_entity.pdbx_description
1 polymer ?
#
loop_
_entity_poly.entity_id
_entity_poly.type
_entity_poly.pdbx_seq_one_letter_code
_entity_poly.pdbx_strand_id
1 'polypeptide(L)'
;MECLWFCFSWLIQQDLDRVKDHWNSHYIRKSRYDTVSGIPNILYYLPEYNGKQDCVCPVDDQEIEEMRTHCEIENEQNSIYIEYFESVMYELQLQFPRNENEALDLFQQFIALQE
;
A
#
# COMPACT_ATOMS: atom_id res chain seq x y z
N MET A 1 15.10 7.56 -6.90
CA MET A 1 14.02 6.63 -6.54
C MET A 1 12.73 7.40 -6.29
N GLU A 2 12.80 8.52 -5.56
CA GLU A 2 11.67 9.43 -5.29
C GLU A 2 10.72 9.74 -6.45
N CYS A 3 11.23 10.08 -7.64
CA CYS A 3 10.36 10.35 -8.80
C CYS A 3 9.53 9.12 -9.20
N LEU A 4 10.15 7.94 -9.22
CA LEU A 4 9.46 6.69 -9.54
C LEU A 4 8.44 6.37 -8.44
N TRP A 5 8.81 6.54 -7.17
CA TRP A 5 7.89 6.35 -6.06
C TRP A 5 6.69 7.30 -6.16
N PHE A 6 6.93 8.60 -6.34
CA PHE A 6 5.89 9.61 -6.46
C PHE A 6 4.90 9.33 -7.60
N CYS A 7 5.39 8.90 -8.78
CA CYS A 7 4.51 8.61 -9.92
C CYS A 7 3.65 7.35 -9.73
N PHE A 8 4.12 6.35 -8.99
CA PHE A 8 3.47 5.04 -8.92
C PHE A 8 2.83 4.71 -7.56
N SER A 9 3.24 5.36 -6.47
CA SER A 9 2.81 5.04 -5.10
C SER A 9 1.29 5.09 -4.94
N TRP A 10 0.63 6.10 -5.51
CA TRP A 10 -0.82 6.23 -5.49
C TRP A 10 -1.55 5.04 -6.14
N LEU A 11 -1.04 4.55 -7.29
CA LEU A 11 -1.63 3.41 -7.99
C LEU A 11 -1.43 2.12 -7.21
N ILE A 12 -0.23 1.92 -6.67
CA ILE A 12 0.09 0.77 -5.82
C ILE A 12 -0.84 0.75 -4.60
N GLN A 13 -0.98 1.89 -3.91
CA GLN A 13 -1.87 2.01 -2.77
C GLN A 13 -3.33 1.71 -3.14
N GLN A 14 -3.81 2.25 -4.27
CA GLN A 14 -5.15 1.96 -4.76
C GLN A 14 -5.38 0.46 -5.01
N ASP A 15 -4.41 -0.23 -5.60
CA ASP A 15 -4.53 -1.67 -5.86
C ASP A 15 -4.45 -2.49 -4.58
N LEU A 16 -3.61 -2.11 -3.61
CA LEU A 16 -3.57 -2.72 -2.29
C LEU A 16 -4.92 -2.57 -1.57
N ASP A 17 -5.53 -1.39 -1.62
CA ASP A 17 -6.84 -1.13 -1.04
C ASP A 17 -7.94 -1.96 -1.73
N ARG A 18 -7.90 -2.08 -3.07
CA ARG A 18 -8.82 -2.94 -3.82
C ARG A 18 -8.69 -4.41 -3.42
N VAL A 19 -7.46 -4.90 -3.27
CA VAL A 19 -7.18 -6.28 -2.84
C VAL A 19 -7.68 -6.51 -1.43
N LYS A 20 -7.41 -5.58 -0.51
CA LYS A 20 -7.92 -5.61 0.87
C LYS A 20 -9.44 -5.70 0.88
N ASP A 21 -10.12 -4.84 0.14
CA ASP A 21 -11.59 -4.83 0.09
C ASP A 21 -12.16 -6.10 -0.52
N HIS A 22 -11.58 -6.56 -1.64
CA HIS A 22 -12.00 -7.82 -2.27
C HIS A 22 -11.79 -9.01 -1.33
N TRP A 23 -10.61 -9.12 -0.72
CA TRP A 23 -10.27 -10.22 0.16
C TRP A 23 -11.19 -10.26 1.38
N ASN A 24 -11.38 -9.12 2.04
CA ASN A 24 -12.22 -9.02 3.23
C ASN A 24 -13.72 -9.21 2.95
N SER A 25 -14.18 -8.92 1.73
CA SER A 25 -15.58 -9.15 1.32
C SER A 25 -15.82 -10.48 0.61
N HIS A 26 -14.76 -11.22 0.26
CA HIS A 26 -14.87 -12.44 -0.52
C HIS A 26 -15.54 -13.57 0.26
N TYR A 27 -16.70 -14.02 -0.22
CA TYR A 27 -17.35 -15.22 0.28
C TYR A 27 -16.82 -16.47 -0.45
N ILE A 28 -16.11 -17.34 0.28
CA ILE A 28 -15.67 -18.64 -0.22
C ILE A 28 -16.86 -19.58 -0.29
N ARG A 29 -17.20 -20.03 -1.50
CA ARG A 29 -18.31 -20.96 -1.72
C ARG A 29 -18.01 -22.34 -1.14
N LYS A 30 -19.06 -23.01 -0.67
CA LYS A 30 -18.98 -24.39 -0.20
C LYS A 30 -18.62 -25.35 -1.34
N SER A 31 -17.57 -26.14 -1.14
CA SER A 31 -17.16 -27.23 -2.04
C SER A 31 -17.88 -28.54 -1.70
N ARG A 32 -17.76 -29.53 -2.59
CA ARG A 32 -18.17 -30.93 -2.33
C ARG A 32 -17.22 -31.65 -1.36
N TYR A 33 -16.02 -31.11 -1.18
CA TYR A 33 -15.04 -31.57 -0.21
C TYR A 33 -15.20 -30.82 1.11
N ASP A 34 -14.56 -31.34 2.17
CA ASP A 34 -14.61 -30.76 3.51
C ASP A 34 -13.73 -29.48 3.58
N THR A 35 -14.21 -28.42 2.95
CA THR A 35 -13.56 -27.09 2.92
C THR A 35 -14.39 -26.09 3.71
N VAL A 36 -13.74 -25.19 4.43
CA VAL A 36 -14.40 -24.10 5.15
C VAL A 36 -15.01 -23.12 4.15
N SER A 37 -16.33 -22.98 4.17
CA SER A 37 -17.08 -22.01 3.37
C SER A 37 -17.45 -20.78 4.20
N GLY A 38 -17.58 -19.61 3.57
CA GLY A 38 -17.88 -18.36 4.27
C GLY A 38 -16.88 -17.26 3.96
N ILE A 39 -17.00 -16.14 4.68
CA ILE A 39 -15.97 -15.11 4.70
C ILE A 39 -14.89 -15.58 5.70
N PRO A 40 -13.58 -15.55 5.36
CA PRO A 40 -12.48 -15.88 6.27
C PRO A 40 -12.32 -14.89 7.42
N ASN A 41 -13.32 -14.80 8.29
CA ASN A 41 -13.37 -13.87 9.41
C ASN A 41 -12.98 -14.56 10.73
N ILE A 42 -12.57 -15.83 10.67
CA ILE A 42 -12.24 -16.63 11.86
C ILE A 42 -11.03 -16.07 12.62
N LEU A 43 -10.07 -15.47 11.91
CA LEU A 43 -8.92 -14.79 12.53
C LEU A 43 -9.35 -13.58 13.37
N TYR A 44 -10.46 -12.94 13.01
CA TYR A 44 -11.02 -11.79 13.72
C TYR A 44 -12.02 -12.21 14.80
N TYR A 45 -12.91 -13.17 14.53
CA TYR A 45 -13.95 -13.59 15.48
C TYR A 45 -13.48 -14.63 16.49
N LEU A 46 -12.44 -15.39 16.18
CA LEU A 46 -11.89 -16.48 17.00
C LEU A 46 -10.35 -16.43 17.03
N PRO A 47 -9.75 -15.31 17.49
CA PRO A 47 -8.29 -15.17 17.56
C PRO A 47 -7.62 -16.28 18.40
N GLU A 48 -8.33 -16.85 19.37
CA GLU A 48 -7.83 -17.88 20.28
C GLU A 48 -7.42 -19.17 19.54
N TYR A 49 -8.05 -19.48 18.40
CA TYR A 49 -7.68 -20.63 17.56
C TYR A 49 -6.25 -20.55 17.01
N ASN A 50 -5.68 -19.34 16.96
CA ASN A 50 -4.32 -19.09 16.50
C ASN A 50 -3.41 -18.61 17.64
N GLY A 51 -3.81 -18.84 18.89
CA GLY A 51 -3.07 -18.39 20.07
C GLY A 51 -2.99 -16.87 20.21
N LYS A 52 -3.93 -16.13 19.60
CA LYS A 52 -4.04 -14.68 19.72
C LYS A 52 -5.14 -14.31 20.71
N GLN A 53 -4.98 -13.16 21.37
CA GLN A 53 -5.95 -12.59 22.31
C GLN A 53 -6.23 -11.15 21.88
N ASP A 54 -7.47 -10.69 22.06
CA ASP A 54 -7.91 -9.32 21.72
C ASP A 54 -7.76 -8.92 20.24
N CYS A 55 -7.66 -9.90 19.32
CA CYS A 55 -7.39 -9.68 17.90
C CYS A 55 -6.04 -8.98 17.62
N VAL A 56 -5.12 -8.97 18.60
CA VAL A 56 -3.81 -8.33 18.49
C VAL A 56 -2.73 -9.40 18.31
N CYS A 57 -1.77 -9.12 17.44
CA CYS A 57 -0.49 -9.81 17.41
C CYS A 57 0.52 -8.96 18.18
N PRO A 58 0.91 -9.34 19.40
CA PRO A 58 2.00 -8.65 20.08
C PRO A 58 3.26 -8.85 19.24
N VAL A 59 3.91 -7.74 18.91
CA VAL A 59 5.22 -7.69 18.27
C VAL A 59 6.18 -7.18 19.34
N ASP A 60 7.36 -7.79 19.44
CA ASP A 60 8.32 -7.34 20.44
C ASP A 60 8.83 -5.93 20.11
N ASP A 61 9.05 -5.12 21.13
CA ASP A 61 9.55 -3.74 20.95
C ASP A 61 10.92 -3.77 20.26
N GLN A 62 11.71 -4.82 20.48
CA GLN A 62 12.97 -5.04 19.78
C GLN A 62 12.77 -5.29 18.28
N GLU A 63 11.80 -6.12 17.90
CA GLU A 63 11.47 -6.37 16.47
C GLU A 63 10.99 -5.09 15.78
N ILE A 64 10.22 -4.26 16.50
CA ILE A 64 9.78 -2.95 15.99
C ILE A 64 10.96 -2.01 15.80
N GLU A 65 11.89 -1.94 16.77
CA GLU A 65 13.04 -1.05 16.68
C GLU A 65 14.05 -1.52 15.62
N GLU A 66 14.28 -2.82 15.50
CA GLU A 66 15.06 -3.42 14.41
C GLU A 66 14.45 -3.07 13.06
N MET A 67 13.13 -3.25 12.89
CA MET A 67 12.44 -2.87 11.67
C MET A 67 12.55 -1.37 11.39
N ARG A 68 12.51 -0.51 12.41
CA ARG A 68 12.66 0.94 12.26
C ARG A 68 14.03 1.33 11.71
N THR A 69 15.08 0.55 11.95
CA THR A 69 16.40 0.78 11.32
C THR A 69 16.45 0.38 9.84
N HIS A 70 15.54 -0.48 9.40
CA HIS A 70 15.47 -0.99 8.02
C HIS A 70 14.40 -0.31 7.17
N CYS A 71 13.35 0.21 7.80
CA CYS A 71 12.40 1.08 7.15
C CYS A 71 13.01 2.49 7.14
N GLU A 72 13.34 2.99 5.95
CA GLU A 72 13.60 4.41 5.73
C GLU A 72 12.29 5.18 5.94
N ILE A 73 11.88 5.33 7.20
CA ILE A 73 10.80 6.26 7.58
C ILE A 73 11.43 7.66 7.61
N GLU A 74 11.97 8.10 6.47
CA GLU A 74 11.86 9.53 6.18
C GLU A 74 10.36 9.77 6.13
N ASN A 75 9.84 10.60 7.03
CA ASN A 75 8.42 10.96 7.05
C ASN A 75 7.95 11.18 5.61
N GLU A 76 7.18 10.24 5.05
CA GLU A 76 6.72 10.33 3.65
C GLU A 76 5.86 11.59 3.46
N GLN A 77 5.35 12.22 4.51
CA GLN A 77 4.67 13.53 4.41
C GLN A 77 5.60 14.76 4.49
N ASN A 78 6.89 14.60 4.80
CA ASN A 78 7.89 15.69 4.89
C ASN A 78 9.07 15.51 3.91
N SER A 79 8.95 14.61 2.93
CA SER A 79 9.95 14.49 1.90
C SER A 79 9.87 15.73 1.01
N ILE A 80 10.92 16.56 1.04
CA ILE A 80 11.10 17.74 0.17
C ILE A 80 10.83 17.42 -1.32
N TYR A 81 11.01 16.15 -1.71
CA TYR A 81 10.76 15.66 -3.05
C TYR A 81 9.27 15.62 -3.39
N ILE A 82 8.39 15.32 -2.45
CA ILE A 82 6.94 15.31 -2.70
C ILE A 82 6.44 16.73 -2.93
N GLU A 83 6.81 17.68 -2.06
CA GLU A 83 6.46 19.09 -2.27
C GLU A 83 7.01 19.63 -3.60
N TYR A 84 8.23 19.22 -3.98
CA TYR A 84 8.83 19.56 -5.26
C TYR A 84 8.03 18.99 -6.45
N PHE A 85 7.68 17.71 -6.45
CA PHE A 85 6.93 17.14 -7.56
C PHE A 85 5.50 17.69 -7.64
N GLU A 86 4.84 17.93 -6.50
CA GLU A 86 3.52 18.57 -6.46
C GLU A 86 3.55 20.00 -7.03
N SER A 87 4.58 20.79 -6.71
CA SER A 87 4.73 22.14 -7.25
C SER A 87 4.96 22.12 -8.77
N VAL A 88 5.82 21.22 -9.27
CA VAL A 88 6.04 21.06 -10.71
C VAL A 88 4.76 20.63 -11.43
N MET A 89 3.99 19.69 -10.86
CA MET A 89 2.70 19.31 -11.42
C MET A 89 1.73 20.48 -11.47
N TYR A 90 1.68 21.29 -10.41
CA TYR A 90 0.83 22.47 -10.36
C TYR A 90 1.22 23.50 -11.43
N GLU A 91 2.51 23.79 -11.59
CA GLU A 91 3.01 24.75 -12.58
C GLU A 91 2.75 24.29 -14.01
N LEU A 92 2.96 23.00 -14.30
CA LEU A 92 2.79 22.41 -15.62
C LEU A 92 1.37 21.89 -15.89
N GLN A 93 0.45 22.08 -14.94
CA GLN A 93 -0.94 21.60 -15.00
C GLN A 93 -1.07 20.09 -15.26
N LEU A 94 -0.11 19.32 -14.75
CA LEU A 94 -0.10 17.86 -14.84
C LEU A 94 -1.13 17.26 -13.88
N GLN A 95 -1.59 16.06 -14.19
CA GLN A 95 -2.59 15.33 -13.41
C GLN A 95 -1.97 14.07 -12.81
N PHE A 96 -2.45 13.67 -11.64
CA PHE A 96 -2.06 12.39 -11.05
C PHE A 96 -2.52 11.24 -11.97
N PRO A 97 -1.68 10.21 -12.12
CA PRO A 97 -1.96 9.13 -13.04
C PRO A 97 -3.07 8.24 -12.50
N ARG A 98 -3.89 7.71 -13.41
CA ARG A 98 -5.01 6.80 -13.10
C ARG A 98 -4.73 5.36 -13.46
N ASN A 99 -3.66 5.11 -14.21
CA ASN A 99 -3.23 3.81 -14.64
C ASN A 99 -1.71 3.80 -14.85
N GLU A 100 -1.16 2.59 -15.02
CA GLU A 100 0.27 2.32 -15.16
C GLU A 100 0.91 3.11 -16.31
N ASN A 101 0.20 3.29 -17.43
CA ASN A 101 0.72 4.02 -18.59
C ASN A 101 0.82 5.52 -18.30
N GLU A 102 -0.22 6.11 -17.70
CA GLU A 102 -0.19 7.52 -17.29
C GLU A 102 0.90 7.78 -16.25
N ALA A 103 1.16 6.83 -15.35
CA ALA A 103 2.25 6.95 -14.36
C ALA A 103 3.63 6.90 -15.03
N LEU A 104 3.79 6.04 -16.04
CA LEU A 104 5.00 5.98 -16.84
C LEU A 104 5.20 7.27 -17.65
N ASP A 105 4.13 7.80 -18.25
CA ASP A 105 4.18 9.06 -18.99
C ASP A 105 4.57 10.23 -18.08
N LEU A 106 4.01 10.30 -16.87
CA LEU A 106 4.36 11.31 -15.86
C LEU A 106 5.84 11.18 -15.44
N PHE A 107 6.31 9.95 -15.21
CA PHE A 107 7.70 9.69 -14.88
C PHE A 107 8.65 10.15 -15.98
N GLN A 108 8.34 9.82 -17.24
CA GLN A 108 9.13 10.26 -18.40
C GLN A 108 9.17 11.78 -18.54
N GLN A 109 8.05 12.46 -18.27
CA GLN A 109 7.99 13.93 -18.29
C GLN A 109 8.90 14.53 -17.23
N PHE A 110 8.90 14.03 -16.00
CA PHE A 110 9.81 14.51 -14.95
C PHE A 110 11.29 14.28 -15.28
N ILE A 111 11.63 13.13 -15.87
CA ILE A 111 13.00 12.85 -16.30
C ILE A 111 13.44 13.81 -17.42
N ALA A 112 12.57 14.11 -18.38
CA ALA A 112 12.87 15.05 -19.46
C ALA A 112 13.09 16.50 -18.97
N LEU A 113 12.57 16.88 -17.80
CA LEU A 113 12.80 18.19 -17.19
C LEU A 113 14.17 18.31 -16.49
N GLN A 114 14.90 17.21 -16.33
CA GLN A 114 16.25 17.22 -15.77
C GLN A 114 17.35 17.49 -16.82
N GLU A 115 17.03 17.47 -18.12
CA GLU A 115 17.94 17.82 -19.23
C GLU A 115 17.86 19.30 -19.62
#